data_AF-A0A6V7JYY9-F1
#
_entry.id   AF-A0A6V7JYY9-F1
#
_cell.length_a   1.000
_cell.length_b   1.000
_cell.length_c   1.000
_cell.angle_alpha   90.00
_cell.angle_beta   90.00
_cell.angle_gamma   90.00
#
_symmetry.space_group_name_H-M   'P 1'
#
loop_
_entity.id
_entity.type
_entity.pdbx_description
1 polymer ?
#
loop_
_entity_poly.entity_id
_entity_poly.type
_entity_poly.pdbx_seq_one_letter_code
_entity_poly.pdbx_strand_id
1 'polypeptide(L)'
;EEARQFFALAPTAEESHLTGELVLLMKRLWQDPGVQLCFKRSREYQLNDSAGYYLNALDRISQPNYIPTQQDVLRTRVKTTGIVETFFSFKGLHF
;
A
#
# COMPACT_ATOMS: atom_id res chain seq x y z
N GLU A 1 7.63 -11.12 -19.20
CA GLU A 1 8.96 -10.95 -18.60
C GLU A 1 8.92 -10.15 -17.30
N GLU A 2 8.30 -8.95 -17.27
CA GLU A 2 8.31 -8.07 -16.09
C GLU A 2 7.66 -8.68 -14.84
N ALA A 3 6.55 -9.41 -14.97
CA ALA A 3 5.94 -10.11 -13.84
C ALA A 3 6.90 -11.16 -13.23
N ARG A 4 7.67 -11.87 -14.06
CA ARG A 4 8.64 -12.88 -13.60
C ARG A 4 9.77 -12.23 -12.80
N GLN A 5 10.26 -11.08 -13.27
CA GLN A 5 11.28 -10.30 -12.56
C GLN A 5 10.73 -9.75 -11.24
N PHE A 6 9.50 -9.24 -11.23
CA PHE A 6 8.83 -8.78 -10.01
C PHE A 6 8.73 -9.91 -8.97
N PHE A 7 8.28 -11.11 -9.36
CA PHE A 7 8.20 -12.24 -8.44
C PHE A 7 9.57 -12.75 -7.96
N ALA A 8 10.66 -12.49 -8.69
CA ALA A 8 12.01 -12.82 -8.24
C ALA A 8 12.53 -11.81 -7.21
N LEU A 9 12.17 -10.53 -7.34
CA LEU A 9 12.71 -9.44 -6.51
C LEU A 9 11.82 -9.11 -5.30
N ALA A 10 10.51 -9.26 -5.40
CA ALA A 10 9.58 -8.93 -4.30
C ALA A 10 9.86 -9.71 -2.99
N PRO A 11 10.23 -11.01 -3.01
CA PRO A 11 10.58 -11.74 -1.78
C PRO A 11 11.90 -11.29 -1.15
N THR A 12 12.78 -10.65 -1.93
CA THR A 12 14.08 -10.16 -1.46
C THR A 12 14.02 -8.73 -0.93
N ALA A 13 12.87 -8.05 -1.06
CA ALA A 13 12.68 -6.75 -0.45
C ALA A 13 12.69 -6.90 1.07
N GLU A 14 13.62 -6.22 1.74
CA GLU A 14 13.58 -6.09 3.20
C GLU A 14 12.28 -5.36 3.59
N GLU A 15 11.70 -5.72 4.75
CA GLU A 15 10.37 -5.25 5.21
C GLU A 15 10.18 -3.72 5.23
N SER A 16 11.26 -2.94 5.11
CA SER A 16 11.27 -1.48 5.15
C SER A 16 11.90 -0.79 3.91
N HIS A 17 12.38 -1.53 2.91
CA HIS A 17 13.13 -0.94 1.79
C HIS A 17 12.59 -1.33 0.42
N LEU A 18 12.01 -0.35 -0.29
CA LEU A 18 11.63 -0.48 -1.70
C LEU A 18 12.81 -0.06 -2.58
N THR A 19 13.45 -1.02 -3.25
CA THR A 19 14.53 -0.71 -4.20
C THR A 19 13.98 0.02 -5.42
N GLY A 20 14.78 0.90 -6.03
CA GLY A 20 14.36 1.65 -7.22
C GLY A 20 13.96 0.75 -8.39
N GLU A 21 14.60 -0.40 -8.54
CA GLU A 21 14.26 -1.41 -9.55
C GLU A 21 12.88 -2.03 -9.29
N LEU A 22 12.60 -2.43 -8.04
CA LEU A 22 11.29 -2.98 -7.67
C LEU A 22 10.17 -1.97 -7.89
N VAL A 23 10.40 -0.71 -7.51
CA VAL A 23 9.44 0.39 -7.70
C VAL A 23 9.16 0.61 -9.18
N LEU A 24 10.19 0.58 -10.03
CA LEU A 24 10.02 0.73 -11.47
C LEU A 24 9.16 -0.41 -12.05
N LEU A 25 9.43 -1.66 -11.65
CA LEU A 25 8.63 -2.81 -12.05
C LEU A 25 7.18 -2.70 -11.59
N MET A 26 6.96 -2.30 -10.33
CA MET A 26 5.60 -2.08 -9.79
C MET A 26 4.84 -1.02 -10.58
N LYS A 27 5.49 0.09 -10.94
CA LYS A 27 4.88 1.15 -11.75
C LYS A 27 4.51 0.66 -13.14
N ARG A 28 5.39 -0.07 -13.81
CA ARG A 28 5.11 -0.61 -15.15
C ARG A 28 3.94 -1.59 -15.12
N LEU A 29 3.93 -2.51 -14.16
CA LEU A 29 2.80 -3.41 -13.94
C LEU A 29 1.53 -2.64 -13.64
N TRP A 30 1.59 -1.60 -12.81
CA TRP A 30 0.40 -0.79 -12.50
C TRP A 30 -0.11 -0.01 -13.71
N GLN A 31 0.76 0.45 -14.59
CA GLN A 31 0.37 1.17 -15.82
C GLN A 31 -0.12 0.24 -16.93
N ASP A 32 0.08 -1.07 -16.81
CA ASP A 32 -0.38 -2.04 -17.79
C ASP A 32 -1.93 -2.01 -17.94
N PRO A 33 -2.46 -1.91 -19.18
CA PRO A 33 -3.90 -1.90 -19.40
C PRO A 33 -4.62 -3.16 -18.90
N GLY A 34 -3.98 -4.33 -18.96
CA GLY A 34 -4.54 -5.58 -18.45
C GLY A 34 -4.66 -5.58 -16.93
N VAL A 35 -3.64 -5.08 -16.23
CA VAL A 35 -3.67 -4.89 -14.77
C VAL A 35 -4.74 -3.87 -14.38
N GLN A 36 -4.86 -2.76 -15.09
CA GLN A 36 -5.91 -1.77 -14.85
C GLN A 36 -7.32 -2.34 -15.08
N LEU A 37 -7.50 -3.18 -16.11
CA LEU A 37 -8.76 -3.87 -16.36
C LEU A 37 -9.09 -4.85 -15.23
N CYS A 38 -8.09 -5.60 -14.76
CA CYS A 38 -8.23 -6.49 -13.61
C CYS A 38 -8.64 -5.70 -12.36
N PHE A 39 -7.94 -4.59 -12.07
CA PHE A 39 -8.24 -3.70 -10.95
C PHE A 39 -9.68 -3.16 -10.98
N LYS A 40 -10.23 -2.81 -12.15
CA LYS A 40 -11.64 -2.39 -12.28
C LYS A 40 -12.65 -3.50 -11.93
N ARG A 41 -12.21 -4.76 -12.00
CA ARG A 41 -12.97 -5.95 -11.64
C ARG A 41 -12.63 -6.44 -10.22
N SER A 42 -11.99 -5.61 -9.39
CA SER A 42 -11.58 -5.95 -8.02
C SER A 42 -12.70 -6.52 -7.15
N ARG A 43 -13.97 -6.21 -7.43
CA ARG A 43 -15.13 -6.83 -6.76
C ARG A 43 -15.23 -8.35 -6.91
N GLU A 44 -14.52 -8.95 -7.88
CA GLU A 44 -14.55 -10.38 -8.17
C GLU A 44 -13.53 -11.19 -7.34
N TYR A 45 -12.64 -10.52 -6.61
CA TYR A 45 -11.59 -11.15 -5.81
C TYR A 45 -11.25 -10.33 -4.57
N GLN A 46 -10.35 -10.85 -3.73
CA GLN A 46 -9.92 -10.16 -2.52
C GLN A 46 -8.80 -9.17 -2.84
N LEU A 47 -9.12 -7.89 -2.82
CA LEU A 47 -8.17 -6.80 -2.96
C LEU A 47 -8.34 -5.81 -1.83
N ASN A 48 -7.23 -5.27 -1.31
CA ASN A 48 -7.30 -4.19 -0.32
C ASN A 48 -7.88 -2.92 -0.96
N ASP A 49 -8.85 -2.28 -0.29
CA ASP A 49 -9.49 -1.05 -0.77
C ASP A 49 -8.48 0.09 -1.01
N SER A 50 -7.42 0.13 -0.22
CA SER A 50 -6.33 1.12 -0.33
C SER A 50 -5.31 0.78 -1.44
N ALA A 51 -5.46 -0.32 -2.18
CA ALA A 51 -4.48 -0.74 -3.20
C ALA A 51 -4.23 0.37 -4.23
N GLY A 52 -5.29 0.95 -4.80
CA GLY A 52 -5.16 2.04 -5.76
C GLY A 52 -4.51 3.29 -5.17
N TYR A 53 -4.77 3.60 -3.90
CA TYR A 53 -4.17 4.75 -3.22
C TYR A 53 -2.64 4.62 -3.14
N TYR A 54 -2.14 3.46 -2.73
CA TYR A 54 -0.70 3.23 -2.61
C TYR A 54 0.00 3.06 -3.96
N LEU A 55 -0.60 2.33 -4.89
CA LEU A 55 -0.01 2.09 -6.22
C LEU A 55 0.07 3.37 -7.05
N ASN A 56 -0.87 4.30 -6.89
CA ASN A 56 -0.79 5.63 -7.49
C ASN A 56 0.24 6.55 -6.80
N ALA A 57 0.65 6.23 -5.58
CA ALA A 57 1.58 7.03 -4.77
C ALA A 57 2.99 6.45 -4.71
N LEU A 58 3.33 5.48 -5.58
CA LEU A 58 4.63 4.78 -5.56
C LEU A 58 5.82 5.73 -5.52
N ASP A 59 5.81 6.82 -6.30
CA ASP A 59 6.86 7.86 -6.29
C ASP A 59 7.12 8.48 -4.93
N ARG A 60 6.07 8.67 -4.14
CA ARG A 60 6.12 9.31 -2.82
C ARG A 60 6.55 8.32 -1.75
N ILE A 61 5.94 7.12 -1.76
CA ILE A 61 6.16 6.12 -0.72
C ILE A 61 7.49 5.37 -0.88
N SER A 62 8.11 5.42 -2.06
CA SER A 62 9.42 4.82 -2.32
C SER A 62 10.60 5.76 -2.04
N GLN A 63 10.37 6.97 -1.53
CA GLN A 63 11.47 7.87 -1.20
C GLN A 63 12.27 7.33 0.00
N PRO A 64 13.61 7.44 -0.01
CA PRO A 64 14.45 6.90 1.08
C PRO A 64 14.12 7.46 2.47
N ASN A 65 13.58 8.67 2.53
CA ASN A 65 13.18 9.37 3.74
C ASN A 65 11.67 9.53 3.86
N TYR A 66 10.90 8.63 3.24
CA TYR A 66 9.45 8.66 3.30
C TYR A 66 8.95 8.57 4.75
N ILE A 67 8.15 9.56 5.13
CA ILE A 67 7.40 9.58 6.39
C ILE A 67 5.91 9.46 6.04
N PRO A 68 5.19 8.45 6.56
CA PRO A 68 3.77 8.31 6.32
C PRO A 68 2.99 9.55 6.73
N THR A 69 2.12 10.01 5.84
CA THR A 69 1.15 11.06 6.16
C THR A 69 0.03 10.47 7.02
N GLN A 70 -0.73 11.35 7.66
CA GLN A 70 -1.94 10.94 8.39
C GLN A 70 -2.89 10.13 7.50
N GLN A 71 -2.98 10.49 6.21
CA GLN A 71 -3.81 9.76 5.26
C GLN A 71 -3.28 8.36 4.97
N ASP A 72 -1.95 8.17 4.90
CA ASP A 72 -1.37 6.83 4.76
C ASP A 72 -1.71 5.98 5.97
N VAL A 73 -1.54 6.52 7.18
CA VAL A 73 -1.87 5.84 8.44
C VAL A 73 -3.33 5.38 8.44
N LEU A 74 -4.27 6.27 8.12
CA LEU A 74 -5.70 5.96 8.05
C LEU A 74 -6.05 4.93 6.96
N ARG A 75 -5.23 4.81 5.92
CA ARG A 75 -5.42 3.87 4.80
C ARG A 75 -4.74 2.53 5.03
N THR A 76 -3.95 2.38 6.09
CA THR A 76 -3.37 1.08 6.46
C THR A 76 -4.47 0.11 6.89
N ARG A 77 -4.32 -1.16 6.52
CA ARG A 77 -5.25 -2.21 6.91
C ARG A 77 -4.50 -3.26 7.71
N VAL A 78 -4.67 -3.19 9.02
CA VAL A 78 -4.18 -4.22 9.95
C VAL A 78 -5.39 -4.91 10.55
N LYS A 79 -5.40 -6.24 10.52
CA LYS A 79 -6.49 -7.02 11.10
C LYS A 79 -6.49 -6.81 12.62
N THR A 80 -7.63 -6.40 13.17
CA THR A 80 -7.81 -6.33 14.63
C THR A 80 -7.71 -7.74 15.23
N THR A 81 -6.76 -7.95 16.13
CA THR A 81 -6.53 -9.24 16.82
C THR A 81 -6.99 -9.23 18.28
N GLY A 82 -7.39 -8.08 18.82
CA GLY A 82 -7.82 -7.92 20.21
C GLY A 82 -8.55 -6.60 20.46
N ILE A 83 -8.84 -6.30 21.72
CA ILE A 83 -9.48 -5.05 22.14
C ILE A 83 -8.39 -3.98 22.27
N VAL A 84 -8.63 -2.83 21.63
CA VAL A 84 -7.79 -1.62 21.75
C VAL A 84 -8.66 -0.53 22.33
N GLU A 85 -8.31 -0.05 23.53
CA GLU A 85 -8.97 1.10 24.17
C GLU A 85 -8.17 2.36 23.88
N THR A 86 -8.87 3.43 23.51
CA THR A 86 -8.25 4.74 23.23
C THR A 86 -9.04 5.80 23.97
N PHE A 87 -8.36 6.54 24.84
CA PHE A 87 -8.95 7.61 25.63
C PHE A 87 -8.67 8.97 24.98
N PHE A 88 -9.68 9.83 24.91
CA PHE A 88 -9.51 11.19 24.39
C PHE A 88 -10.45 12.19 25.06
N SER A 89 -10.04 13.45 25.10
CA SER A 89 -10.87 14.54 25.61
C SER A 89 -11.43 15.38 24.48
N PHE A 90 -12.74 15.62 24.46
CA PHE A 90 -13.38 16.50 23.48
C PHE A 90 -14.43 17.38 24.16
N LYS A 91 -14.33 18.70 23.96
CA LYS A 91 -15.23 19.72 24.57
C LYS A 91 -15.39 19.57 26.09
N GLY A 92 -14.30 19.24 26.79
CA GLY A 92 -14.27 19.07 28.24
C GLY A 92 -14.85 17.74 28.75
N LEU A 93 -15.22 16.83 27.86
CA LEU A 93 -15.67 15.48 28.19
C LEU A 93 -14.53 14.48 27.90
N HIS A 94 -14.36 13.49 28.78
CA HIS A 94 -13.43 12.37 28.61
C HIS A 94 -14.20 11.17 28.03
N PHE A 95 -13.68 10.63 26.93
CA PHE A 95 -14.15 9.44 26.23
C PHE A 95 -13.10 8.34 26.31
#